data_AF-A0A1D6PZL6-F1
#
_entry.id   AF-A0A1D6PZL6-F1
#
_cell.length_a   1.000
_cell.length_b   1.000
_cell.length_c   1.000
_cell.angle_alpha   90.00
_cell.angle_beta   90.00
_cell.angle_gamma   90.00
#
_symmetry.space_group_name_H-M   'P 1'
#
loop_
_entity.id
_entity.type
_entity.pdbx_description
1 polymer ?
#
loop_
_entity_poly.entity_id
_entity_poly.type
_entity_poly.pdbx_seq_one_letter_code
_entity_poly.pdbx_strand_id
1 'polypeptide(L)'
;MSFPSCEMLTAFLLVCVQLKLCKVRSVQFGQKGIPYLNTYNGRTIRYPDPLIKANDTIKIDLENNKIMDFFKFDIGNVVMVTGGRNTRCVGVIKNWEKHKGSFEVIDVQLGAFCYV
;
A
#
# COMPACT_ATOMS: atom_id res chain seq x y z
N MET A 1 -14.55 8.84 -7.38
CA MET A 1 -15.18 7.52 -7.19
C MET A 1 -14.70 7.01 -5.86
N SER A 2 -15.60 6.54 -5.01
CA SER A 2 -15.32 6.06 -3.66
C SER A 2 -14.90 4.59 -3.67
N PHE A 3 -13.78 4.26 -3.02
CA PHE A 3 -13.26 2.89 -2.89
C PHE A 3 -12.85 2.60 -1.46
N PRO A 4 -12.97 1.35 -0.97
CA PRO A 4 -12.43 0.99 0.33
C PRO A 4 -10.89 1.00 0.33
N SER A 5 -10.26 1.48 1.41
CA SER A 5 -8.80 1.63 1.50
C SER A 5 -8.00 0.32 1.37
N CYS A 6 -8.63 -0.82 1.61
CA CYS A 6 -8.03 -2.14 1.44
C CYS A 6 -7.78 -2.50 -0.04
N GLU A 7 -8.57 -1.99 -0.99
CA GLU A 7 -8.55 -2.38 -2.41
C GLU A 7 -7.57 -1.57 -3.28
N MET A 8 -6.83 -0.64 -2.69
CA MET A 8 -5.87 0.20 -3.43
C MET A 8 -4.43 -0.24 -3.17
N LEU A 9 -3.67 -0.41 -4.26
CA LEU A 9 -2.21 -0.39 -4.23
C LEU A 9 -1.77 1.03 -4.56
N THR A 10 -0.71 1.57 -3.94
CA THR A 10 -0.04 2.74 -4.53
C THR A 10 0.61 2.31 -5.84
N ALA A 11 0.66 3.23 -6.81
CA ALA A 11 0.85 2.89 -8.20
C ALA A 11 2.25 2.35 -8.57
N PHE A 12 2.19 1.47 -9.57
CA PHE A 12 3.21 1.01 -10.52
C PHE A 12 4.22 -0.08 -10.14
N LEU A 13 3.87 -1.27 -10.63
CA LEU A 13 4.68 -2.43 -10.92
C LEU A 13 5.91 -2.06 -11.79
N LEU A 14 6.96 -1.52 -11.18
CA LEU A 14 8.30 -1.61 -11.76
C LEU A 14 8.82 -3.02 -11.44
N VAL A 15 8.52 -4.01 -12.28
CA VAL A 15 9.39 -5.21 -12.33
C VAL A 15 10.68 -4.77 -13.01
N CYS A 16 11.51 -4.05 -12.25
CA CYS A 16 12.94 -4.14 -12.44
C CYS A 16 13.38 -5.38 -11.67
N VAL A 17 14.28 -6.18 -12.24
CA VAL A 17 14.64 -7.53 -11.77
C VAL A 17 15.00 -7.58 -10.27
N GLN A 18 15.39 -6.44 -9.67
CA GLN A 18 15.91 -6.35 -8.32
C GLN A 18 14.98 -5.68 -7.29
N LEU A 19 13.90 -5.00 -7.70
CA LEU A 19 13.05 -4.19 -6.81
C LEU A 19 11.58 -4.60 -6.85
N LYS A 20 10.91 -4.58 -5.70
CA LYS A 20 9.46 -4.85 -5.61
C LYS A 20 8.75 -3.94 -4.64
N LEU A 21 7.64 -3.38 -5.07
CA LEU A 21 6.70 -2.68 -4.21
C LEU A 21 5.75 -3.67 -3.54
N CYS A 22 5.58 -3.50 -2.24
CA CYS A 22 4.73 -4.35 -1.41
C CYS A 22 3.84 -3.48 -0.53
N LYS A 23 2.54 -3.80 -0.46
CA LYS A 23 1.64 -3.19 0.53
C LYS A 23 1.83 -3.81 1.91
N VAL A 24 1.81 -2.96 2.92
CA VAL A 24 1.81 -3.36 4.33
C VAL A 24 0.40 -3.78 4.71
N ARG A 25 0.26 -5.04 5.14
CA ARG A 25 -1.00 -5.60 5.60
C ARG A 25 -1.27 -5.24 7.05
N SER A 26 -0.28 -5.46 7.90
CA SER A 26 -0.37 -5.12 9.32
C SER A 26 1.03 -4.96 9.91
N VAL A 27 1.10 -4.10 10.93
CA VAL A 27 2.24 -3.96 11.82
C VAL A 27 1.80 -4.49 13.18
N GLN A 28 2.54 -5.44 13.73
CA GLN A 28 2.18 -6.15 14.96
C GLN A 28 3.41 -6.32 15.85
N PHE A 29 3.18 -6.46 17.14
CA PHE A 29 4.22 -6.80 18.10
C PHE A 29 4.19 -8.29 18.39
N GLY A 30 5.33 -8.94 18.25
CA GLY A 30 5.49 -10.36 18.52
C GLY A 30 5.78 -10.65 19.98
N GLN A 31 6.07 -11.92 20.24
CA GLN A 31 6.59 -12.35 21.53
C GLN A 31 7.85 -11.54 21.86
N LYS A 32 7.99 -11.14 23.12
CA LYS A 32 9.07 -10.26 23.62
C LYS A 32 9.03 -8.82 23.07
N GLY A 33 7.88 -8.36 22.55
CA GLY A 33 7.71 -6.98 22.11
C GLY A 33 8.45 -6.63 20.82
N ILE A 34 8.87 -7.64 20.04
CA ILE A 34 9.60 -7.41 18.79
C ILE A 34 8.61 -6.96 17.70
N PRO A 35 8.75 -5.75 17.13
CA PRO A 35 7.87 -5.31 16.07
C PRO A 35 8.17 -6.07 14.77
N TYR A 36 7.12 -6.53 14.11
CA TYR A 36 7.19 -7.13 12.78
C TYR A 36 6.12 -6.57 11.86
N LEU A 37 6.49 -6.47 10.59
CA LEU A 37 5.66 -5.99 9.50
C LEU A 37 5.30 -7.16 8.59
N ASN A 38 4.01 -7.33 8.33
CA ASN A 38 3.51 -8.31 7.38
C ASN A 38 3.14 -7.62 6.06
N THR A 39 3.67 -8.16 4.97
CA THR A 39 3.34 -7.72 3.61
C THR A 39 2.27 -8.59 2.98
N TYR A 40 1.55 -8.05 1.99
CA TYR A 40 0.61 -8.83 1.17
C TYR A 40 1.29 -9.99 0.41
N ASN A 41 2.59 -9.88 0.14
CA ASN A 41 3.38 -10.92 -0.49
C ASN A 41 3.78 -12.06 0.46
N GLY A 42 3.26 -12.07 1.70
CA GLY A 42 3.56 -13.11 2.69
C GLY A 42 4.95 -12.99 3.34
N ARG A 43 5.70 -11.91 3.07
CA ARG A 43 6.99 -11.65 3.71
C ARG A 43 6.76 -10.97 5.05
N THR A 44 7.53 -11.38 6.07
CA THR A 44 7.56 -10.76 7.39
C THR A 44 8.92 -10.11 7.61
N ILE A 45 8.93 -8.79 7.82
CA ILE A 45 10.15 -8.00 8.06
C ILE A 45 10.18 -7.65 9.55
N ARG A 46 11.30 -7.95 10.21
CA ARG A 46 11.51 -7.62 11.62
C ARG A 46 12.19 -6.26 11.74
N TYR A 47 11.90 -5.55 12.82
CA TYR A 47 12.42 -4.20 13.07
C TYR A 47 12.13 -3.21 11.93
N PRO A 48 10.86 -3.05 11.53
CA PRO A 48 10.49 -1.98 10.59
C PRO A 48 10.70 -0.60 11.24
N ASP A 49 10.83 0.42 10.39
CA ASP A 49 10.83 1.81 10.82
C ASP A 49 9.49 2.14 11.53
N PRO A 50 9.50 2.77 12.73
CA PRO A 50 8.29 3.13 13.46
C PRO A 50 7.33 4.07 12.71
N LEU A 51 7.80 4.75 11.65
CA LEU A 51 6.96 5.63 10.84
C LEU A 51 6.00 4.87 9.90
N ILE A 52 6.24 3.58 9.65
CA ILE A 52 5.44 2.77 8.72
C ILE A 52 4.15 2.31 9.38
N LYS A 53 3.02 2.58 8.72
CA LYS A 53 1.68 2.19 9.17
C LYS A 53 1.07 1.11 8.27
N ALA A 54 -0.04 0.54 8.73
CA ALA A 54 -0.85 -0.31 7.87
C ALA A 54 -1.36 0.48 6.65
N ASN A 55 -1.51 -0.20 5.51
CA ASN A 55 -1.88 0.35 4.21
C ASN A 55 -0.82 1.19 3.49
N ASP A 56 0.31 1.50 4.12
CA ASP A 56 1.47 2.08 3.43
C ASP A 56 2.08 1.08 2.45
N THR A 57 2.94 1.60 1.57
CA THR A 57 3.69 0.79 0.62
C THR A 57 5.18 0.89 0.87
N ILE A 58 5.84 -0.25 0.78
CA ILE A 58 7.28 -0.38 0.98
C ILE A 58 7.93 -0.88 -0.30
N LYS A 59 9.09 -0.31 -0.60
CA LYS A 59 9.99 -0.74 -1.65
C LYS A 59 11.00 -1.69 -1.04
N ILE A 60 11.04 -2.91 -1.57
CA ILE A 60 11.87 -3.99 -1.08
C ILE A 60 12.86 -4.39 -2.18
N ASP A 61 14.11 -4.58 -1.79
CA ASP A 61 15.11 -5.26 -2.61
C ASP A 61 14.88 -6.77 -2.59
N LEU A 62 14.80 -7.41 -3.75
CA LEU A 62 14.61 -8.86 -3.83
C LEU A 62 15.81 -9.64 -3.29
N GLU A 63 17.02 -9.13 -3.50
CA GLU A 63 18.26 -9.78 -3.10
C GLU A 63 18.47 -9.68 -1.58
N ASN A 64 18.35 -8.46 -1.04
CA ASN A 64 18.64 -8.20 0.37
C ASN A 64 17.43 -8.41 1.29
N ASN A 65 16.21 -8.44 0.75
CA ASN A 65 14.95 -8.42 1.51
C ASN A 65 14.87 -7.28 2.54
N LYS A 66 15.59 -6.19 2.29
CA LYS A 66 15.57 -4.98 3.11
C LYS A 66 14.61 -3.96 2.50
N ILE A 67 14.07 -3.10 3.36
CA ILE A 67 13.26 -1.95 2.96
C ILE A 67 14.23 -0.87 2.48
N MET A 68 14.10 -0.43 1.23
CA MET A 68 14.83 0.75 0.75
C MET A 68 14.11 2.02 1.17
N ASP A 69 12.84 2.11 0.75
CA ASP A 69 12.02 3.31 0.85
C ASP A 69 10.60 2.90 1.24
N PHE A 70 9.87 3.80 1.89
CA PHE A 70 8.45 3.64 2.14
C PHE A 70 7.68 4.87 1.67
N PHE A 71 6.49 4.63 1.15
CA PHE A 71 5.55 5.64 0.68
C PHE A 71 4.31 5.59 1.55
N LYS A 72 4.01 6.72 2.19
CA LYS A 72 2.84 6.88 3.05
C LYS A 72 1.56 6.94 2.23
N PHE A 73 0.50 6.43 2.81
CA PHE A 73 -0.82 6.52 2.23
C PHE A 73 -1.48 7.86 2.61
N ASP A 74 -1.27 8.88 1.78
CA ASP A 74 -1.75 10.25 2.00
C ASP A 74 -2.46 10.83 0.75
N ILE A 75 -3.22 11.91 0.96
CA ILE A 75 -3.94 12.64 -0.10
C ILE A 75 -2.93 13.21 -1.10
N GLY A 76 -3.23 13.12 -2.40
CA GLY A 76 -2.34 13.58 -3.47
C GLY A 76 -1.41 12.50 -4.03
N ASN A 77 -1.33 11.32 -3.39
CA ASN A 77 -0.56 10.21 -3.92
C ASN A 77 -1.32 9.45 -5.01
N VAL A 78 -0.55 8.86 -5.94
CA VAL A 78 -1.07 8.08 -7.06
C VAL A 78 -1.29 6.64 -6.63
N VAL A 79 -2.49 6.13 -6.90
CA VAL A 79 -2.92 4.78 -6.55
C VAL A 79 -3.49 4.04 -7.75
N MET A 80 -3.27 2.73 -7.75
CA MET A 80 -3.89 1.76 -8.62
C MET A 80 -4.97 0.99 -7.87
N VAL A 81 -6.15 0.91 -8.47
CA VAL A 81 -7.25 0.12 -7.95
C VAL A 81 -7.02 -1.35 -8.30
N THR A 82 -7.00 -2.22 -7.30
CA THR A 82 -6.75 -3.67 -7.47
C THR A 82 -7.99 -4.54 -7.48
N GLY A 83 -9.11 -4.01 -6.99
CA GLY A 83 -10.35 -4.76 -6.82
C GLY A 83 -11.59 -4.00 -7.31
N GLY A 84 -12.71 -4.72 -7.43
CA GLY A 84 -14.00 -4.17 -7.81
C GLY A 84 -14.15 -3.86 -9.31
N ARG A 85 -15.16 -3.06 -9.65
CA ARG A 85 -15.51 -2.72 -11.04
C ARG A 85 -14.47 -1.86 -11.75
N ASN A 86 -13.66 -1.11 -11.00
CA ASN A 86 -12.70 -0.15 -11.55
C ASN A 86 -11.25 -0.65 -11.42
N THR A 87 -11.07 -1.98 -11.38
CA THR A 87 -9.75 -2.62 -11.32
C THR A 87 -8.86 -2.17 -12.48
N ARG A 88 -7.55 -2.03 -12.25
CA ARG A 88 -6.52 -1.56 -13.19
C ARG A 88 -6.56 -0.07 -13.52
N CYS A 89 -7.52 0.69 -13.01
CA CYS A 89 -7.50 2.15 -13.16
C CYS A 89 -6.48 2.77 -12.21
N VAL A 90 -5.78 3.79 -12.70
CA VAL A 90 -4.84 4.60 -11.92
C VAL A 90 -5.45 5.99 -11.68
N GLY A 91 -5.30 6.51 -10.48
CA GLY A 91 -5.83 7.82 -10.12
C GLY A 91 -5.12 8.45 -8.93
N VAL A 92 -5.52 9.67 -8.60
CA VAL A 92 -4.99 10.44 -7.47
C VAL A 92 -6.02 10.45 -6.35
N ILE A 93 -5.57 10.22 -5.11
CA ILE A 93 -6.41 10.33 -3.92
C ILE A 93 -6.80 11.79 -3.71
N LYS A 94 -8.10 12.08 -3.63
CA LYS A 94 -8.64 13.41 -3.32
C LYS A 94 -9.09 13.57 -1.88
N ASN A 95 -9.89 12.62 -1.41
CA ASN A 95 -10.57 12.73 -0.13
C ASN A 95 -10.47 11.41 0.62
N TRP A 96 -10.35 11.49 1.94
CA TRP A 96 -10.27 10.34 2.82
C TRP A 96 -11.34 10.43 3.89
N GLU A 97 -12.34 9.56 3.76
CA GLU A 97 -13.47 9.47 4.68
C GLU A 97 -13.25 8.34 5.67
N LYS A 98 -13.15 8.72 6.95
CA LYS A 98 -13.00 7.77 8.05
C LYS A 98 -14.32 7.59 8.76
N HIS A 99 -14.87 6.40 8.66
CA HIS A 99 -16.08 6.01 9.36
C HIS A 99 -15.72 5.13 10.56
N LYS A 100 -16.31 5.39 11.73
CA LYS A 100 -16.08 4.57 12.93
C LYS A 100 -16.81 3.24 12.78
N GLY A 101 -16.08 2.13 12.78
CA GLY A 101 -16.64 0.78 12.77
C GLY A 101 -16.95 0.20 11.38
N SER A 102 -16.65 0.92 10.30
CA SER A 102 -16.74 0.42 8.92
C SER A 102 -15.44 0.67 8.16
N PHE A 103 -15.39 0.26 6.90
CA PHE A 103 -14.23 0.47 6.04
C PHE A 103 -14.02 1.97 5.77
N GLU A 104 -12.76 2.37 5.74
CA GLU A 104 -12.40 3.71 5.29
C GLU A 104 -12.65 3.82 3.79
N VAL A 105 -13.37 4.87 3.40
CA VAL A 105 -13.76 5.13 2.01
C VAL A 105 -12.90 6.27 1.48
N ILE A 106 -12.42 6.10 0.26
CA ILE A 106 -11.46 7.02 -0.34
C ILE A 106 -11.94 7.40 -1.71
N ASP A 107 -12.05 8.71 -1.93
CA ASP A 107 -12.39 9.23 -3.24
C ASP A 107 -11.14 9.38 -4.08
N VAL A 108 -11.11 8.61 -5.16
CA VAL A 108 -10.07 8.71 -6.17
C VAL A 108 -10.63 9.48 -7.35
N GLN A 109 -9.87 10.48 -7.80
CA GLN A 109 -10.04 11.04 -9.13
C GLN A 109 -9.22 10.18 -10.10
N LEU A 110 -9.92 9.49 -10.99
CA LEU A 110 -9.26 8.70 -12.03
C LEU A 110 -8.50 9.63 -12.99
N GLY A 111 -7.24 9.30 -13.25
CA GLY A 111 -6.52 9.81 -14.40
C GLY A 111 -6.88 8.95 -15.61
N ALA A 112 -6.85 9.52 -16.82
CA ALA A 112 -7.22 8.83 -18.06
C ALA A 112 -6.19 7.77 -18.53
N PHE A 113 -5.46 7.13 -17.61
CA PHE A 113 -4.46 6.11 -17.93
C PHE A 113 -4.99 4.74 -17.55
N CYS A 114 -5.79 4.20 -18.47
CA CYS A 114 -6.08 2.78 -18.54
C CYS A 114 -4.86 2.12 -19.18
N TYR A 115 -4.03 1.40 -18.40
CA TYR A 115 -3.04 0.53 -19.00
C TYR A 115 -3.79 -0.69 -19.55
N VAL A 116 -3.87 -0.77 -20.88
CA VAL A 116 -4.36 -1.93 -21.65
C VAL A 116 -3.47 -3.13 -21.40
#